data_AF-A0A3D0LYZ3-F1
#
_entry.id   AF-A0A3D0LYZ3-F1
#
_cell.length_a   1.000
_cell.length_b   1.000
_cell.length_c   1.000
_cell.angle_alpha   90.00
_cell.angle_beta   90.00
_cell.angle_gamma   90.00
#
_symmetry.space_group_name_H-M   'P 1'
#
loop_
_entity.id
_entity.type
_entity.pdbx_description
1 polymer ?
#
loop_
_entity_poly.entity_id
_entity_poly.type
_entity_poly.pdbx_seq_one_letter_code
_entity_poly.pdbx_strand_id
1 'polypeptide(L)'
;MDQLPEDTCALLNEQMELRYFTPKILKVRHIREEYGYSYWDVVTDRGTCRFTVRMGGGSVYPIGKDRYLINDLDGNRFEIPDLYKLSAREIKQLDLFI
;
A
#
# COMPACT_ATOMS: atom_id res chain seq x y z
N MET A 1 -8.57 -18.92 20.73
CA MET A 1 -7.23 -19.06 20.13
C MET A 1 -6.27 -19.34 21.30
N ASP A 2 -6.67 -20.26 22.19
CA ASP A 2 -6.27 -20.23 23.62
C ASP A 2 -5.66 -21.55 24.06
N GLN A 3 -5.19 -22.37 23.10
CA GLN A 3 -4.59 -23.68 23.36
C GLN A 3 -3.24 -23.89 22.67
N LEU A 4 -2.62 -22.82 22.17
CA LEU A 4 -1.28 -22.89 21.59
C LEU A 4 -0.25 -22.35 22.60
N PRO A 5 0.90 -23.01 22.76
CA PRO A 5 2.02 -22.48 23.52
C PRO A 5 2.41 -21.08 23.02
N GLU A 6 2.79 -20.20 23.94
CA GLU A 6 3.06 -18.78 23.67
C GLU A 6 4.11 -18.59 22.57
N ASP A 7 5.15 -19.43 22.54
CA ASP A 7 6.18 -19.46 21.50
C ASP A 7 5.63 -19.79 20.10
N THR A 8 4.65 -20.70 20.03
CA THR A 8 4.01 -21.08 18.76
C THR A 8 3.10 -19.98 18.25
N CYS A 9 2.40 -19.27 19.14
CA CYS A 9 1.63 -18.08 18.80
C CYS A 9 2.54 -16.93 18.34
N ALA A 10 3.69 -16.71 18.98
CA ALA A 10 4.67 -15.71 18.57
C ALA A 10 5.22 -16.01 17.17
N LEU A 11 5.64 -17.24 16.92
CA LEU A 11 6.12 -17.68 15.61
C LEU A 11 5.04 -17.58 14.54
N LEU A 12 3.80 -18.01 14.84
CA LEU A 12 2.68 -17.87 13.91
C LEU A 12 2.35 -16.41 13.61
N ASN A 13 2.39 -15.52 14.61
CA ASN A 13 2.18 -14.09 14.40
C ASN A 13 3.29 -13.48 13.54
N GLU A 14 4.55 -13.87 13.76
CA GLU A 14 5.68 -13.43 12.94
C GLU A 14 5.54 -13.92 11.48
N GLN A 15 5.12 -15.18 11.28
CA GLN A 15 4.83 -15.73 9.96
C GLN A 15 3.57 -15.13 9.31
N MET A 16 2.57 -14.76 10.11
CA MET A 16 1.36 -14.09 9.65
C MET A 16 1.63 -12.63 9.30
N GLU A 17 2.50 -11.93 10.03
CA GLU A 17 2.97 -10.59 9.67
C GLU A 17 3.55 -10.62 8.27
N LEU A 18 4.43 -11.58 7.95
CA LEU A 18 5.02 -11.76 6.62
C LEU A 18 3.99 -12.07 5.52
N ARG A 19 2.86 -12.70 5.84
CA ARG A 19 1.88 -13.21 4.85
C ARG A 19 0.63 -12.33 4.67
N TYR A 20 0.29 -11.52 5.68
CA TYR A 20 -0.78 -10.51 5.66
C TYR A 20 -0.20 -9.09 5.55
N PHE A 21 0.89 -8.98 4.79
CA PHE A 21 1.76 -7.82 4.73
C PHE A 21 1.21 -6.78 3.74
N THR A 22 0.49 -5.77 4.25
CA THR A 22 0.09 -4.58 3.48
C THR A 22 0.90 -3.38 3.98
N PRO A 23 2.04 -3.01 3.35
CA PRO A 23 2.81 -1.85 3.77
C PRO A 23 1.98 -0.57 3.72
N LYS A 24 2.13 0.27 4.74
CA LYS A 24 1.42 1.54 4.82
C LYS A 24 2.25 2.62 4.17
N ILE A 25 1.75 3.22 3.10
CA ILE A 25 2.36 4.36 2.44
C ILE A 25 2.25 5.57 3.36
N LEU A 26 3.40 6.05 3.80
CA LEU A 26 3.54 7.24 4.64
C LEU A 26 3.81 8.49 3.80
N LYS A 27 4.44 8.31 2.63
CA LYS A 27 4.80 9.41 1.72
C LYS A 27 4.87 8.93 0.28
N VAL A 28 4.39 9.72 -0.66
CA VAL A 28 4.56 9.52 -2.10
C VAL A 28 5.66 10.46 -2.59
N ARG A 29 6.80 9.91 -3.02
CA ARG A 29 7.94 10.72 -3.48
C ARG A 29 7.77 11.14 -4.93
N HIS A 30 7.37 10.19 -5.77
CA HIS A 30 7.20 10.41 -7.19
C HIS A 30 6.27 9.36 -7.79
N ILE A 31 5.40 9.78 -8.71
CA ILE A 31 4.63 8.89 -9.58
C ILE A 31 4.95 9.29 -11.02
N ARG A 32 5.36 8.31 -11.84
CA ARG A 32 5.60 8.50 -13.28
C ARG A 32 4.65 7.62 -14.08
N GLU A 33 4.10 8.16 -15.15
CA GLU A 33 3.18 7.43 -16.02
C GLU A 33 3.86 7.10 -17.35
N GLU A 34 3.69 5.87 -17.82
CA GLU A 34 4.20 5.44 -19.13
C GLU A 34 3.41 4.25 -19.66
N TYR A 35 2.99 4.31 -20.93
CA TYR A 35 2.35 3.19 -21.65
C TYR A 35 1.18 2.49 -20.93
N GLY A 36 0.35 3.22 -20.19
CA GLY A 36 -0.78 2.63 -19.45
C GLY A 36 -0.39 1.99 -18.11
N TYR A 37 0.78 2.33 -17.59
CA TYR A 37 1.24 1.96 -16.25
C TYR A 37 1.68 3.21 -15.49
N SER A 38 1.65 3.11 -14.17
CA SER A 38 2.21 4.11 -13.26
C SER A 38 3.27 3.48 -12.38
N TYR A 39 4.40 4.17 -12.26
CA TYR A 39 5.56 3.76 -11.49
C TYR A 39 5.64 4.64 -10.26
N TRP A 40 5.52 4.00 -9.09
CA TRP A 40 5.45 4.66 -7.81
C TRP A 40 6.78 4.54 -7.09
N ASP A 41 7.27 5.63 -6.53
CA ASP A 41 8.35 5.69 -5.55
C ASP A 41 7.77 6.26 -4.26
N VAL A 42 7.68 5.42 -3.22
CA VAL A 42 7.02 5.74 -1.96
C VAL A 42 7.90 5.43 -0.76
N VAL A 43 7.58 6.06 0.36
CA VAL A 43 8.07 5.68 1.69
C VAL A 43 6.95 4.97 2.41
N THR A 44 7.22 3.76 2.86
CA THR A 44 6.30 2.98 3.71
C THR A 44 6.81 2.91 5.14
N ASP A 45 5.97 2.43 6.05
CA ASP A 45 6.33 2.09 7.43
C ASP A 45 7.49 1.08 7.55
N ARG A 46 7.81 0.38 6.46
CA ARG A 46 8.90 -0.62 6.40
C ARG A 46 10.05 -0.22 5.48
N GLY A 47 10.10 1.05 5.07
CA GLY A 47 11.15 1.60 4.24
C GLY A 47 10.67 2.04 2.86
N THR A 48 11.61 2.47 2.02
CA THR A 48 11.30 2.95 0.67
C THR A 48 10.97 1.79 -0.25
N CYS A 49 9.91 1.93 -1.04
CA CYS A 49 9.46 0.91 -1.98
C CYS A 49 9.20 1.53 -3.36
N ARG A 50 9.47 0.76 -4.41
CA ARG A 50 9.09 1.09 -5.78
C ARG A 50 8.24 -0.03 -6.35
N PHE A 51 7.09 0.32 -6.91
CA PHE A 51 6.16 -0.64 -7.49
C PHE A 51 5.46 -0.05 -8.72
N THR A 52 4.89 -0.93 -9.54
CA THR A 52 4.21 -0.54 -10.77
C THR A 52 2.74 -0.92 -10.70
N VAL A 53 1.86 0.02 -11.01
CA VAL A 53 0.41 -0.16 -10.99
C VAL A 53 -0.11 -0.02 -12.42
N ARG A 54 -0.99 -0.95 -12.83
CA ARG A 54 -1.69 -0.82 -14.11
C ARG A 54 -2.65 0.37 -14.04
N MET A 55 -2.53 1.30 -14.99
CA MET A 55 -3.47 2.41 -15.13
C MET A 55 -4.78 1.85 -15.70
N GLY A 56 -5.87 2.00 -14.96
CA GLY A 56 -7.18 1.43 -15.26
C GLY A 56 -7.99 1.23 -13.99
N GLY A 57 -9.32 1.17 -14.12
CA GLY A 57 -10.21 1.03 -12.97
C GLY A 57 -9.93 -0.25 -12.17
N GLY A 58 -9.80 -0.12 -10.85
CA GLY A 58 -9.72 -1.25 -9.91
C GLY A 58 -8.34 -1.54 -9.29
N SER A 59 -7.27 -0.86 -9.72
CA SER A 59 -5.96 -1.02 -9.07
C SER A 59 -5.81 -0.16 -7.82
N VAL A 60 -6.44 1.01 -7.79
CA VAL A 60 -6.53 1.89 -6.62
C VAL A 60 -8.01 2.04 -6.27
N TYR A 61 -8.37 1.80 -5.01
CA TYR A 61 -9.75 1.90 -4.59
C TYR A 61 -9.89 2.29 -3.12
N PRO A 62 -10.95 3.04 -2.76
CA PRO A 62 -11.23 3.38 -1.38
C PRO A 62 -11.71 2.14 -0.60
N ILE A 63 -11.22 2.00 0.63
CA ILE A 63 -11.63 0.98 1.61
C ILE A 63 -12.17 1.60 2.91
N GLY A 64 -12.31 2.94 2.94
CA GLY A 64 -12.80 3.70 4.09
C GLY A 64 -12.88 5.19 3.77
N LYS A 65 -13.23 6.01 4.78
CA LYS A 65 -13.54 7.43 4.61
C LYS A 65 -12.41 8.26 3.97
N ASP A 66 -11.16 7.90 4.21
CA ASP A 66 -9.97 8.55 3.64
C ASP A 66 -8.83 7.53 3.43
N ARG A 67 -9.21 6.26 3.25
CA ARG A 67 -8.31 5.11 3.29
C ARG A 67 -8.38 4.40 1.96
N TYR A 68 -7.22 4.18 1.34
CA TYR A 68 -7.13 3.58 0.00
C TYR A 68 -6.27 2.34 0.02
N LEU A 69 -6.62 1.38 -0.82
CA LEU A 69 -5.79 0.22 -1.12
C LEU A 69 -5.32 0.29 -2.57
N ILE A 70 -4.07 -0.08 -2.78
CA ILE A 70 -3.41 -0.10 -4.09
C ILE A 70 -2.91 -1.52 -4.33
N ASN A 71 -3.28 -2.10 -5.45
CA ASN A 71 -2.72 -3.35 -5.96
C ASN A 71 -1.72 -3.06 -7.07
N ASP A 72 -0.50 -3.58 -6.93
CA ASP A 72 0.49 -3.54 -8.00
C ASP A 72 0.27 -4.67 -9.03
N LEU A 73 1.12 -4.70 -10.06
CA LEU A 73 1.06 -5.74 -11.10
C LEU A 73 1.34 -7.16 -10.59
N ASP A 74 2.11 -7.28 -9.52
CA ASP A 74 2.52 -8.56 -8.93
C ASP A 74 1.50 -9.06 -7.87
N GLY A 75 0.46 -8.28 -7.59
CA GLY A 75 -0.58 -8.58 -6.61
C GLY A 75 -0.23 -8.16 -5.18
N ASN A 76 0.85 -7.41 -4.97
CA ASN A 76 1.17 -6.81 -3.68
C ASN A 76 0.17 -5.70 -3.36
N ARG A 77 -0.16 -5.61 -2.07
CA ARG A 77 -1.13 -4.65 -1.56
C ARG A 77 -0.40 -3.58 -0.79
N PHE A 78 -0.71 -2.33 -1.09
CA PHE A 78 -0.28 -1.17 -0.34
C PHE A 78 -1.48 -0.41 0.19
N GLU A 79 -1.34 0.17 1.37
CA GLU A 79 -2.42 0.93 2.00
C GLU A 79 -2.00 2.38 2.17
N ILE A 80 -2.87 3.31 1.77
CA ILE A 80 -2.82 4.70 2.22
C ILE A 80 -3.81 4.79 3.40
N PRO A 81 -3.33 4.84 4.65
CA PRO A 81 -4.21 4.78 5.82
C PRO A 81 -5.07 6.05 5.99
N ASP A 82 -4.55 7.19 5.54
CA ASP A 82 -5.19 8.50 5.63
C ASP A 82 -4.65 9.41 4.52
N LEU A 83 -5.50 9.74 3.55
CA LEU A 83 -5.16 10.57 2.39
C LEU A 83 -4.74 11.99 2.80
N TYR A 84 -5.33 12.56 3.87
CA TYR A 84 -5.05 13.92 4.31
C TYR A 84 -3.73 14.08 5.06
N LYS A 85 -3.07 12.97 5.42
CA LYS A 85 -1.69 13.00 5.94
C LYS A 85 -0.66 13.19 4.84
N LEU A 86 -1.03 12.98 3.58
CA LEU A 86 -0.21 13.33 2.43
C LEU A 86 -0.33 14.83 2.16
N SER A 87 0.74 15.42 1.64
CA SER A 87 0.73 16.82 1.22
C SER A 87 -0.21 17.02 0.03
N ALA A 88 -0.71 18.24 -0.15
CA ALA A 88 -1.58 18.58 -1.29
C ALA A 88 -0.96 18.23 -2.67
N ARG A 89 0.38 18.27 -2.78
CA ARG A 89 1.09 17.84 -3.99
C ARG A 89 0.96 16.34 -4.24
N GLU A 90 1.06 15.54 -3.19
CA GLU A 90 0.92 14.08 -3.25
C GLU A 90 -0.51 13.69 -3.59
N ILE A 91 -1.50 14.31 -2.93
CA ILE A 91 -2.92 14.08 -3.22
C ILE A 91 -3.23 14.38 -4.69
N LYS A 92 -2.72 15.48 -5.24
CA LYS A 92 -2.90 15.82 -6.66
C LYS A 92 -2.33 14.76 -7.62
N GLN A 93 -1.29 14.03 -7.24
CA GLN A 93 -0.77 12.90 -8.04
C GLN A 93 -1.68 11.67 -7.94
N LEU A 94 -2.43 11.53 -6.85
CA LEU A 94 -3.37 10.44 -6.62
C LEU A 94 -4.72 10.66 -7.28
N ASP A 95 -5.14 11.92 -7.49
CA ASP A 95 -6.43 12.27 -8.14
C ASP A 95 -6.63 11.60 -9.52
N LEU A 96 -5.55 11.22 -10.20
CA LEU A 96 -5.60 10.52 -11.49
C LEU A 96 -6.02 9.04 -11.37
N PHE A 97 -6.02 8.50 -10.14
CA PHE A 97 -6.28 7.10 -9.82
C PHE A 97 -7.56 6.88 -8.99
N ILE A 98 -8.16 7.95 -8.45
CA ILE A 98 -9.33 7.94 -7.57
C ILE A 98 -10.61 8.21 -8.36
#